data_AF-A0A9Q4HP27-F1
#
_entry.id   AF-A0A9Q4HP27-F1
#
_cell.length_a   1.000
_cell.length_b   1.000
_cell.length_c   1.000
_cell.angle_alpha   90.00
_cell.angle_beta   90.00
_cell.angle_gamma   90.00
#
_symmetry.space_group_name_H-M   'P 1'
#
loop_
_entity.id
_entity.type
_entity.pdbx_description
1 polymer ?
#
loop_
_entity_poly.entity_id
_entity_poly.type
_entity_poly.pdbx_seq_one_letter_code
_entity_poly.pdbx_strand_id
1 'polypeptide(L)'
;MNITQVAKQFGLTAATLRYYERVGLIPPVKRKENGIRDYDEEDIKWVEFIKCMRNAGLTIDALIEYTTLFTEGDRTVEARKNILADERQRLIEKRKEIDETIKRLNKKIEDYDGKLRENEDKLKSRPKTESFHG
;
A
#
# COMPACT_ATOMS: atom_id res chain seq x y z
N MET A 1 -11.96 4.84 21.83
CA MET A 1 -11.59 3.42 21.61
C MET A 1 -10.20 3.17 22.14
N ASN A 2 -9.89 1.99 22.70
CA ASN A 2 -8.52 1.71 23.15
C ASN A 2 -7.60 1.29 21.99
N ILE A 3 -6.28 1.38 22.20
CA ILE A 3 -5.27 1.08 21.17
C ILE A 3 -5.37 -0.34 20.59
N THR A 4 -5.77 -1.33 21.38
CA THR A 4 -5.89 -2.72 20.94
C THR A 4 -7.06 -2.88 19.98
N GLN A 5 -8.19 -2.20 20.23
CA GLN A 5 -9.34 -2.20 19.35
C GLN A 5 -9.03 -1.55 18.01
N VAL A 6 -8.39 -0.38 18.02
CA VAL A 6 -7.98 0.33 16.79
C VAL A 6 -6.95 -0.48 16.00
N ALA A 7 -5.96 -1.07 16.69
CA ALA A 7 -4.97 -1.95 16.07
C ALA A 7 -5.66 -3.11 15.32
N LYS A 8 -6.60 -3.79 15.97
CA LYS A 8 -7.37 -4.88 15.35
C LYS A 8 -8.19 -4.41 14.15
N GLN A 9 -8.90 -3.28 14.27
CA GLN A 9 -9.72 -2.73 13.20
C GLN A 9 -8.93 -2.47 11.92
N PHE A 10 -7.71 -1.95 12.06
CA PHE A 10 -6.88 -1.61 10.91
C PHE A 10 -5.81 -2.66 10.58
N GLY A 11 -5.82 -3.83 11.23
CA GLY A 11 -4.79 -4.87 11.00
C GLY A 11 -3.37 -4.37 11.31
N LEU A 12 -3.23 -3.48 12.28
CA LEU A 12 -1.97 -2.94 12.77
C LEU A 12 -1.62 -3.58 14.12
N THR A 13 -0.39 -3.37 14.58
CA THR A 13 -0.01 -3.69 15.96
C THR A 13 -0.16 -2.45 16.85
N ALA A 14 -0.38 -2.65 18.15
CA ALA A 14 -0.35 -1.55 19.11
C ALA A 14 1.02 -0.82 19.12
N ALA A 15 2.12 -1.54 18.82
CA ALA A 15 3.44 -0.94 18.67
C ALA A 15 3.51 0.00 17.45
N THR A 16 2.89 -0.38 16.33
CA THR A 16 2.80 0.46 15.13
C THR A 16 2.02 1.74 15.40
N LEU A 17 0.89 1.67 16.11
CA LEU A 17 0.12 2.88 16.48
C LEU A 17 0.91 3.80 17.41
N ARG A 18 1.61 3.25 18.42
CA ARG A 18 2.52 4.03 19.27
C ARG A 18 3.65 4.65 18.46
N TYR A 19 4.17 3.92 17.47
CA TYR A 19 5.20 4.41 16.57
C TYR A 19 4.68 5.60 15.74
N TYR A 20 3.49 5.48 15.14
CA TYR A 20 2.88 6.54 14.34
C TYR A 20 2.72 7.83 15.14
N GLU A 21 2.15 7.74 16.34
CA GLU A 21 2.04 8.91 17.23
C GLU A 21 3.42 9.46 17.61
N ARG A 22 4.36 8.59 18.01
CA ARG A 22 5.69 9.01 18.49
C ARG A 22 6.48 9.78 17.43
N VAL A 23 6.39 9.38 16.17
CA VAL A 23 7.12 10.07 15.09
C VAL A 23 6.32 11.22 14.47
N GLY A 24 5.09 11.48 14.93
CA GLY A 24 4.27 12.58 14.44
C GLY A 24 3.51 12.28 13.14
N LEU A 25 3.32 11.01 12.78
CA LEU A 25 2.47 10.64 11.64
C LEU A 25 1.00 10.91 11.93
N ILE A 26 0.56 10.66 13.16
CA ILE A 26 -0.78 11.05 13.63
C ILE A 26 -0.63 12.10 14.74
N PRO A 27 -1.62 13.00 14.93
CA PRO A 27 -1.64 13.90 16.06
C PRO A 27 -1.58 13.16 17.42
N PRO A 28 -1.14 13.83 18.50
CA PRO A 28 -1.15 13.24 19.84
C PRO A 28 -2.55 12.78 20.25
N VAL A 29 -2.66 11.52 20.68
CA VAL A 29 -3.96 10.93 21.05
C VAL A 29 -4.26 11.24 22.52
N LYS A 30 -5.52 11.58 22.81
CA LYS A 30 -5.98 11.85 24.18
C LYS A 30 -5.80 10.61 25.06
N ARG A 31 -5.68 10.85 26.38
CA ARG A 31 -5.55 9.79 27.38
C ARG A 31 -6.70 9.87 28.37
N LYS A 32 -7.20 8.72 28.80
CA LYS A 32 -8.10 8.61 29.96
C LYS A 32 -7.33 8.89 31.25
N GLU A 33 -8.07 9.06 32.35
CA GLU A 33 -7.51 9.27 33.69
C GLU A 33 -6.51 8.17 34.11
N ASN A 34 -6.73 6.93 33.66
CA ASN A 34 -5.82 5.80 33.91
C ASN A 34 -4.58 5.77 32.98
N GLY A 35 -4.33 6.83 32.20
CA GLY A 35 -3.18 6.99 31.31
C GLY A 35 -3.26 6.23 29.99
N ILE A 36 -4.34 5.46 29.75
CA ILE A 36 -4.55 4.71 28.52
C ILE A 36 -5.01 5.64 27.40
N ARG A 37 -4.44 5.49 26.21
CA ARG A 37 -4.86 6.22 25.01
C ARG A 37 -6.32 5.91 24.67
N ASP A 38 -7.08 6.97 24.42
CA ASP A 38 -8.46 6.90 23.98
C ASP A 38 -8.59 7.59 22.62
N TYR A 39 -8.76 6.77 21.59
CA TYR A 39 -8.91 7.21 20.22
C TYR A 39 -10.36 7.62 19.98
N ASP A 40 -10.59 8.88 19.65
CA ASP A 40 -11.88 9.36 19.18
C ASP A 40 -12.06 9.14 17.68
N GLU A 41 -13.17 9.61 17.11
CA GLU A 41 -13.48 9.44 15.70
C GLU A 41 -12.48 10.15 14.78
N GLU A 42 -11.92 11.27 15.21
CA GLU A 42 -10.94 12.02 14.45
C GLU A 42 -9.59 11.28 14.44
N ASP A 43 -9.18 10.75 15.59
CA ASP A 43 -7.98 9.91 15.69
C ASP A 43 -8.08 8.68 14.77
N ILE A 44 -9.26 8.06 14.69
CA ILE A 44 -9.52 6.90 13.83
C ILE A 44 -9.36 7.27 12.35
N LYS A 45 -9.88 8.43 11.93
CA LYS A 45 -9.72 8.94 10.55
C LYS A 45 -8.25 9.20 10.22
N TRP A 46 -7.47 9.72 11.18
CA TRP A 46 -6.03 9.89 11.01
C TRP A 46 -5.29 8.56 10.82
N VAL A 47 -5.60 7.56 11.64
CA VAL A 47 -5.02 6.22 11.51
C VAL A 47 -5.34 5.60 10.15
N GLU A 48 -6.59 5.72 9.70
CA GLU A 48 -7.01 5.24 8.38
C GLU A 48 -6.25 5.94 7.25
N PHE A 49 -6.19 7.27 7.31
CA PHE A 49 -5.49 8.10 6.33
C PHE A 49 -4.01 7.73 6.22
N ILE A 50 -3.29 7.70 7.35
CA ILE A 50 -1.87 7.36 7.37
C ILE A 50 -1.63 5.93 6.90
N LYS A 51 -2.47 4.97 7.30
CA LYS A 51 -2.36 3.60 6.81
C LYS A 51 -2.51 3.54 5.29
N CYS A 52 -3.52 4.22 4.73
CA CYS A 52 -3.75 4.27 3.29
C CYS A 52 -2.53 4.82 2.54
N MET A 53 -2.03 5.97 2.98
CA MET A 53 -0.88 6.64 2.36
C MET A 53 0.41 5.81 2.44
N ARG A 54 0.68 5.21 3.61
CA ARG A 54 1.84 4.33 3.81
C ARG A 54 1.76 3.10 2.90
N ASN A 55 0.59 2.51 2.72
CA ASN A 55 0.39 1.37 1.81
C ASN A 55 0.60 1.73 0.33
N ALA A 56 0.23 2.95 -0.07
CA ALA A 56 0.51 3.45 -1.42
C ALA A 56 2.01 3.73 -1.66
N GLY A 57 2.79 3.83 -0.58
CA GLY A 57 4.24 4.00 -0.62
C GLY A 57 4.71 5.45 -0.40
N LEU A 58 3.87 6.31 0.18
CA LEU A 58 4.28 7.65 0.56
C LEU A 58 5.34 7.59 1.67
N THR A 59 6.27 8.54 1.62
CA THR A 59 7.37 8.65 2.57
C THR A 59 6.84 9.03 3.96
N ILE A 60 7.55 8.60 5.00
CA ILE A 60 7.21 8.98 6.37
C ILE A 60 7.37 10.50 6.54
N ASP A 61 8.42 11.07 5.97
CA ASP A 61 8.77 12.47 6.14
C ASP A 61 7.69 13.41 5.58
N ALA A 62 7.17 13.15 4.38
CA ALA A 62 6.10 13.95 3.79
C ALA A 62 4.81 13.90 4.62
N LEU A 63 4.51 12.74 5.21
CA LEU A 63 3.34 12.57 6.07
C LEU A 63 3.51 13.24 7.43
N ILE A 64 4.71 13.23 8.01
CA ILE A 64 5.02 13.99 9.25
C ILE A 64 4.90 15.49 8.98
N GLU A 65 5.43 15.97 7.86
CA GLU A 65 5.32 17.38 7.46
C GLU A 65 3.84 17.78 7.31
N TYR A 66 3.05 16.98 6.61
CA TYR A 66 1.61 17.19 6.46
C TYR A 66 0.89 17.27 7.82
N THR A 67 1.16 16.32 8.73
CA THR A 67 0.54 16.29 10.06
C THR A 67 0.96 17.48 10.91
N THR A 68 2.24 17.89 10.82
CA THR A 68 2.75 19.07 11.53
C THR A 68 2.05 20.34 11.06
N LEU A 69 1.98 20.55 9.74
CA LEU A 69 1.26 21.68 9.15
C LEU A 69 -0.22 21.65 9.52
N PHE A 70 -0.85 20.48 9.60
CA PHE A 70 -2.25 20.37 10.03
C PHE A 70 -2.46 20.92 11.43
N THR A 71 -1.55 20.64 12.37
CA THR A 71 -1.65 21.15 13.75
C THR A 71 -1.49 22.67 13.86
N GLU A 72 -0.94 23.33 12.84
CA GLU A 72 -0.83 24.80 12.78
C GLU A 72 -2.12 25.50 12.33
N GLY A 73 -3.16 24.75 11.96
CA GLY A 73 -4.48 25.26 11.60
C GLY A 73 -4.58 25.79 10.17
N ASP A 74 -5.58 26.64 9.92
CA ASP A 74 -6.03 26.97 8.57
C ASP A 74 -5.02 27.78 7.74
N ARG A 75 -4.06 28.44 8.38
CA ARG A 75 -2.99 29.19 7.69
C ARG A 75 -2.10 28.32 6.80
N THR A 76 -2.09 27.01 7.00
CA THR A 76 -1.26 26.06 6.25
C THR A 76 -2.03 25.24 5.20
N VAL A 77 -3.31 25.54 4.97
CA VAL A 77 -4.16 24.76 4.04
C VAL A 77 -3.51 24.61 2.66
N GLU A 78 -2.95 25.70 2.12
CA GLU A 78 -2.33 25.65 0.78
C GLU A 78 -1.04 24.80 0.79
N ALA A 79 -0.21 24.92 1.82
CA ALA A 79 1.01 24.10 1.96
C ALA A 79 0.67 22.60 2.06
N ARG A 80 -0.33 22.26 2.88
CA ARG A 80 -0.84 20.88 3.02
C ARG A 80 -1.35 20.33 1.69
N LYS A 81 -2.12 21.13 0.95
CA LYS A 81 -2.64 20.76 -0.36
C LYS A 81 -1.51 20.50 -1.37
N ASN A 82 -0.45 21.31 -1.34
CA ASN A 82 0.70 21.14 -2.22
C ASN A 82 1.43 19.82 -1.95
N ILE A 83 1.68 19.47 -0.69
CA ILE A 83 2.26 18.15 -0.32
C ILE A 83 1.42 17.01 -0.91
N LEU A 84 0.09 17.06 -0.75
CA LEU A 84 -0.79 16.03 -1.29
C LEU A 84 -0.79 15.99 -2.84
N ALA A 85 -0.68 17.15 -3.49
CA ALA A 85 -0.60 17.22 -4.94
C ALA A 85 0.71 16.61 -5.48
N ASP A 86 1.83 16.87 -4.80
CA ASP A 86 3.14 16.34 -5.16
C ASP A 86 3.19 14.82 -4.96
N GLU A 87 2.70 14.31 -3.82
CA GLU A 87 2.62 12.87 -3.59
C GLU A 87 1.67 12.18 -4.57
N ARG A 88 0.55 12.80 -4.93
CA ARG A 88 -0.34 12.29 -5.98
C ARG A 88 0.39 12.18 -7.32
N GLN A 89 1.19 13.19 -7.68
CA GLN A 89 1.96 13.17 -8.92
C GLN A 89 2.99 12.03 -8.92
N ARG A 90 3.72 11.85 -7.81
CA ARG A 90 4.65 10.72 -7.63
C ARG A 90 3.95 9.36 -7.79
N LEU A 91 2.74 9.20 -7.25
CA LEU A 91 1.97 7.96 -7.42
C LEU A 91 1.54 7.73 -8.87
N ILE A 92 1.18 8.78 -9.62
CA ILE A 92 0.82 8.67 -11.03
C ILE A 92 2.01 8.21 -11.86
N GLU A 93 3.21 8.73 -11.59
CA GLU A 93 4.45 8.33 -12.25
C GLU A 93 4.80 6.87 -11.94
N LYS A 94 4.75 6.49 -10.66
CA LYS A 94 4.97 5.11 -10.23
C LYS A 94 3.97 4.13 -10.86
N ARG A 95 2.70 4.52 -10.99
CA ARG A 95 1.68 3.71 -11.68
C ARG A 95 2.07 3.46 -13.13
N LYS A 96 2.54 4.49 -13.84
CA LYS A 96 3.00 4.35 -15.23
C LYS A 96 4.15 3.34 -15.35
N GLU A 97 5.14 3.41 -14.47
CA GLU A 97 6.26 2.45 -14.44
C GLU A 97 5.79 1.01 -14.17
N ILE A 98 4.84 0.85 -13.24
CA ILE A 98 4.23 -0.45 -12.95
C ILE A 98 3.48 -0.99 -14.17
N ASP A 99 2.69 -0.16 -14.85
CA ASP A 99 1.93 -0.54 -16.05
C ASP A 99 2.86 -0.98 -17.19
N GLU A 100 3.96 -0.25 -17.41
CA GLU A 100 5.00 -0.62 -18.39
C GLU A 100 5.66 -1.96 -18.03
N THR A 101 5.89 -2.21 -16.74
CA THR A 101 6.44 -3.47 -16.24
C THR A 101 5.47 -4.63 -16.46
N ILE A 102 4.19 -4.44 -16.13
CA ILE A 102 3.13 -5.42 -16.36
C ILE A 102 3.05 -5.77 -17.85
N LYS A 103 3.12 -4.77 -18.74
CA LYS A 103 3.13 -5.01 -20.20
C LYS A 103 4.29 -5.90 -20.64
N ARG A 104 5.50 -5.69 -20.09
CA ARG A 104 6.66 -6.54 -20.38
C ARG A 104 6.49 -7.96 -19.83
N LEU A 105 5.91 -8.11 -18.65
CA LEU A 105 5.62 -9.42 -18.05
C LEU A 105 4.59 -10.19 -18.90
N ASN A 106 3.51 -9.53 -19.31
CA ASN A 106 2.49 -10.15 -20.16
C ASN A 106 3.08 -10.67 -21.47
N LYS A 107 3.91 -9.87 -22.15
CA LYS A 107 4.61 -10.32 -23.37
C LYS A 107 5.46 -11.58 -23.11
N LYS A 108 6.20 -11.62 -22.01
CA LYS A 108 7.00 -12.80 -21.65
C LYS A 108 6.12 -14.03 -21.40
N ILE A 109 4.97 -13.86 -20.74
CA ILE A 109 4.03 -14.95 -20.46
C ILE A 109 3.48 -15.49 -21.79
N GLU A 110 3.04 -14.61 -22.71
CA GLU A 110 2.57 -14.98 -24.04
C GLU A 110 3.62 -15.76 -24.85
N ASP A 111 4.90 -15.34 -24.78
CA ASP A 111 6.01 -16.05 -25.44
C ASP A 111 6.17 -17.50 -24.91
N TYR A 112 5.93 -17.73 -23.60
CA TYR A 112 5.95 -19.07 -23.02
C TYR A 112 4.71 -19.87 -23.42
N ASP A 113 3.53 -19.26 -23.44
CA ASP A 113 2.30 -19.93 -23.88
C ASP A 113 2.39 -20.40 -25.33
N GLY A 114 3.01 -19.61 -26.21
CA GLY A 114 3.28 -19.99 -27.59
C GLY A 114 4.23 -21.19 -27.69
N LYS A 115 5.36 -21.16 -26.96
CA LYS A 115 6.32 -22.27 -26.93
C LYS A 115 5.72 -23.55 -26.34
N LEU A 116 4.88 -23.42 -25.32
CA LEU A 116 4.17 -24.56 -24.73
C LEU A 116 3.19 -25.18 -25.72
N ARG A 117 2.42 -24.36 -26.46
CA ARG A 117 1.53 -24.85 -27.53
C ARG A 117 2.29 -25.56 -28.65
N GLU A 118 3.39 -24.96 -29.15
CA GLU A 118 4.23 -25.61 -30.16
C GLU A 118 4.78 -26.97 -29.69
N ASN A 119 5.15 -27.06 -28.41
CA ASN A 119 5.63 -28.32 -27.83
C ASN A 119 4.49 -29.34 -27.65
N GLU A 120 3.29 -28.91 -27.25
CA GLU A 120 2.11 -29.78 -27.21
C GLU A 120 1.72 -30.31 -28.60
N ASP A 121 1.74 -29.46 -29.62
CA ASP A 121 1.41 -29.86 -30.99
C ASP A 121 2.44 -30.85 -31.54
N LYS A 122 3.73 -30.67 -31.22
CA LYS A 122 4.80 -31.65 -31.50
C LYS A 122 4.60 -32.98 -30.76
N LEU A 123 4.11 -32.95 -29.53
CA LEU A 123 3.78 -34.15 -28.75
C LEU A 123 2.56 -34.89 -29.31
N LYS A 124 1.52 -34.17 -29.75
CA LYS A 124 0.29 -34.74 -30.34
C LYS A 124 0.50 -35.27 -31.76
N SER A 125 1.38 -34.65 -32.54
CA SER A 125 1.71 -35.04 -33.92
C SER A 125 2.73 -36.19 -34.01
N ARG A 126 3.31 -36.63 -32.89
CA ARG A 126 4.19 -37.80 -32.86
C ARG A 126 3.37 -39.06 -33.21
N PRO A 127 3.78 -39.86 -34.21
CA PRO A 127 3.08 -41.10 -34.51
C PRO A 127 3.10 -41.99 -33.27
N LYS A 128 1.93 -42.55 -32.91
CA LYS A 128 1.86 -43.59 -31.88
C LYS A 128 2.72 -44.75 -32.38
N THR A 129 3.93 -44.87 -31.84
CA THR A 129 4.82 -45.99 -32.14
C THR A 129 4.03 -47.27 -31.88
N GLU A 130 3.99 -48.09 -32.93
CA GLU A 130 3.28 -49.36 -32.99
C GLU A 130 3.48 -50.16 -31.70
N SER A 131 2.37 -50.68 -31.21
CA SER A 131 2.31 -51.73 -30.22
C SER A 131 3.28 -52.85 -30.60
N PHE A 132 4.39 -52.98 -29.87
CA PHE A 132 5.14 -54.22 -29.83
C PHE A 132 4.28 -55.26 -29.11
N HIS A 133 3.50 -56.01 -29.89
CA HIS A 133 3.03 -57.34 -29.49
C HIS A 133 4.17 -58.31 -29.75
N GLY A 134 4.73 -58.85 -28.67
CA GLY A 134 5.56 -60.06 -28.65
C GLY A 134 4.93 -61.05 -27.70
#